data_AF-A0A7Y3KLZ2-F1
#
_entry.id   AF-A0A7Y3KLZ2-F1
#
_cell.length_a   1.000
_cell.length_b   1.000
_cell.length_c   1.000
_cell.angle_alpha   90.00
_cell.angle_beta   90.00
_cell.angle_gamma   90.00
#
_symmetry.space_group_name_H-M   'P 1'
#
loop_
_entity.id
_entity.type
_entity.pdbx_description
1 polymer ?
#
loop_
_entity_poly.entity_id
_entity_poly.type
_entity_poly.pdbx_seq_one_letter_code
_entity_poly.pdbx_strand_id
1 'polypeptide(L)'
;ILHTALRGNVEAMSWLFENDKILAAFDAGIGGNKSAIRLLIKLNEFEWAAVANFVKGDQKALDWLQKNKLSHFIRLAYCIKRVL
;
A
#
# COMPACT_ATOMS: atom_id res chain seq x y z
N ILE A 1 -10.27 5.35 -8.68
CA ILE A 1 -9.63 6.43 -7.88
C ILE A 1 -8.22 6.05 -7.42
N LEU A 2 -8.02 4.94 -6.69
CA LEU A 2 -6.69 4.52 -6.21
C LEU A 2 -5.66 4.34 -7.34
N HIS A 3 -6.01 3.66 -8.43
CA HIS A 3 -5.12 3.53 -9.60
C HIS A 3 -4.63 4.87 -10.15
N THR A 4 -5.48 5.89 -10.12
CA THR A 4 -5.18 7.25 -10.56
C THR A 4 -4.25 7.97 -9.57
N ALA A 5 -4.51 7.80 -8.27
CA ALA A 5 -3.67 8.33 -7.19
C ALA A 5 -2.25 7.74 -7.23
N LEU A 6 -2.12 6.42 -7.42
CA LEU A 6 -0.85 5.71 -7.52
C LEU A 6 0.05 6.22 -8.66
N ARG A 7 -0.54 6.88 -9.68
CA ARG A 7 0.16 7.52 -10.79
C ARG A 7 0.52 8.99 -10.53
N GLY A 8 0.32 9.46 -9.30
CA GLY A 8 0.65 10.82 -8.86
C GLY A 8 -0.41 11.87 -9.15
N ASN A 9 -1.66 11.49 -9.48
CA ASN A 9 -2.72 12.49 -9.70
C ASN A 9 -3.13 13.14 -8.37
N VAL A 10 -2.92 14.45 -8.27
CA VAL A 10 -3.12 15.23 -7.04
C VAL A 10 -4.57 15.23 -6.58
N GLU A 11 -5.53 15.40 -7.48
CA GLU A 11 -6.96 15.41 -7.14
C GLU A 11 -7.41 14.06 -6.56
N ALA A 12 -6.98 12.95 -7.17
CA ALA A 12 -7.27 11.61 -6.69
C ALA A 12 -6.63 11.35 -5.33
N MET A 13 -5.39 11.79 -5.11
CA MET A 13 -4.73 11.70 -3.80
C MET A 13 -5.50 12.51 -2.75
N SER A 14 -5.86 13.77 -3.04
CA SER A 14 -6.65 14.61 -2.13
C SER A 14 -8.01 13.99 -1.80
N TRP A 15 -8.70 13.45 -2.80
CA TRP A 15 -9.98 12.77 -2.58
C TRP A 15 -9.83 11.58 -1.62
N LEU A 16 -8.77 10.77 -1.77
CA LEU A 16 -8.50 9.68 -0.84
C LEU A 16 -8.24 10.20 0.58
N PHE A 17 -7.46 11.27 0.76
CA PHE A 17 -7.19 11.83 2.09
C PHE A 17 -8.47 12.25 2.83
N GLU A 18 -9.46 12.77 2.10
CA GLU A 18 -10.72 13.24 2.66
C GLU A 18 -11.74 12.12 2.88
N ASN A 19 -11.72 11.07 2.06
CA ASN A 19 -12.82 10.09 2.00
C ASN A 19 -12.41 8.66 2.38
N ASP A 20 -11.15 8.29 2.23
CA ASP A 20 -10.67 6.93 2.54
C ASP A 20 -9.24 6.97 3.10
N LYS A 21 -9.17 7.07 4.42
CA LYS A 21 -7.90 7.16 5.16
C LYS A 21 -7.00 5.94 4.96
N ILE A 22 -7.56 4.74 4.75
CA ILE A 22 -6.76 3.52 4.56
C ILE A 22 -6.11 3.57 3.19
N LEU A 23 -6.88 3.87 2.14
CA LEU A 23 -6.35 3.97 0.78
C LEU A 23 -5.39 5.15 0.61
N ALA A 24 -5.64 6.28 1.27
CA ALA A 24 -4.69 7.40 1.31
C ALA A 24 -3.36 7.01 1.98
N ALA A 25 -3.43 6.30 3.11
CA ALA A 25 -2.23 5.82 3.79
C ALA A 25 -1.49 4.75 2.98
N PHE A 26 -2.22 3.91 2.25
CA PHE A 26 -1.65 2.91 1.36
C PHE A 26 -0.93 3.54 0.17
N ASP A 27 -1.56 4.49 -0.52
CA ASP A 27 -0.97 5.27 -1.63
C ASP A 27 0.32 5.98 -1.19
N ALA A 28 0.25 6.74 -0.09
CA ALA A 28 1.42 7.41 0.47
C ALA A 28 2.51 6.42 0.93
N GLY A 29 2.11 5.26 1.47
CA GLY A 29 3.00 4.19 1.87
C GLY A 29 3.77 3.58 0.69
N ILE A 30 3.09 3.36 -0.43
CA ILE A 30 3.70 2.97 -1.71
C ILE A 30 4.66 4.06 -2.20
N GLY A 31 4.34 5.33 -1.98
CA GLY A 31 5.28 6.45 -2.20
C GLY A 31 6.52 6.44 -1.30
N GLY A 32 6.57 5.58 -0.28
CA GLY A 32 7.67 5.48 0.70
C GLY A 32 7.44 6.27 2.00
N ASN A 33 6.23 6.77 2.24
CA ASN A 33 5.91 7.50 3.45
C ASN A 33 5.82 6.56 4.67
N LYS A 34 6.89 6.54 5.48
CA LYS A 34 6.98 5.69 6.68
C LYS A 34 5.89 6.01 7.72
N SER A 35 5.42 7.26 7.81
CA SER A 35 4.33 7.64 8.73
C SER A 35 3.01 7.02 8.30
N ALA A 36 2.77 6.92 6.99
CA ALA A 36 1.59 6.27 6.44
C ALA A 36 1.60 4.75 6.69
N ILE A 37 2.76 4.10 6.54
CA ILE A 37 2.94 2.69 6.94
C ILE A 37 2.66 2.49 8.44
N ARG A 38 3.18 3.36 9.31
CA ARG A 38 2.88 3.30 10.75
C ARG A 38 1.39 3.51 11.06
N LEU A 39 0.72 4.37 10.30
CA LEU A 39 -0.72 4.57 10.43
C LEU A 39 -1.51 3.30 10.08
N LEU A 40 -1.18 2.63 8.97
CA LEU A 40 -1.79 1.34 8.60
C LEU A 40 -1.62 0.30 9.72
N ILE A 41 -0.40 0.16 10.24
CA ILE A 41 -0.11 -0.76 11.37
C ILE A 41 -0.94 -0.39 12.61
N LYS A 42 -1.04 0.90 12.95
CA LYS A 42 -1.83 1.36 14.10
C LYS A 42 -3.33 1.07 13.94
N LEU A 43 -3.82 1.02 12.71
CA LEU A 43 -5.20 0.68 12.38
C LEU A 43 -5.43 -0.83 12.22
N ASN A 44 -4.41 -1.66 12.45
CA ASN A 44 -4.42 -3.10 12.20
C ASN A 44 -4.58 -3.50 10.72
N GLU A 45 -4.28 -2.59 9.79
CA GLU A 45 -4.28 -2.84 8.34
C GLU A 45 -2.93 -3.43 7.90
N PHE A 46 -2.56 -4.58 8.48
CA PHE A 46 -1.22 -5.18 8.34
C PHE A 46 -0.94 -5.64 6.92
N GLU A 47 -1.94 -6.16 6.22
CA GLU A 47 -1.83 -6.64 4.85
C GLU A 47 -1.53 -5.48 3.89
N TRP A 48 -2.21 -4.34 4.05
CA TRP A 48 -1.93 -3.13 3.27
C TRP A 48 -0.54 -2.58 3.54
N ALA A 49 -0.11 -2.56 4.81
CA ALA A 49 1.24 -2.16 5.17
C ALA A 49 2.31 -3.08 4.56
N ALA A 50 2.09 -4.39 4.59
CA ALA A 50 2.99 -5.38 4.01
C ALA A 50 3.03 -5.27 2.47
N VAL A 51 1.89 -5.07 1.81
CA VAL A 51 1.85 -4.83 0.36
C VAL A 51 2.62 -3.57 0.00
N ALA A 52 2.41 -2.45 0.69
CA ALA A 52 3.10 -1.20 0.40
C ALA A 52 4.63 -1.33 0.56
N ASN A 53 5.09 -1.97 1.64
CA ASN A 53 6.51 -2.23 1.86
C ASN A 53 7.09 -3.19 0.79
N PHE A 54 6.37 -4.26 0.43
CA PHE A 54 6.83 -5.18 -0.60
C PHE A 54 6.88 -4.51 -1.98
N VAL A 55 5.93 -3.64 -2.32
CA VAL A 55 5.96 -2.81 -3.54
C VAL A 55 7.27 -2.00 -3.61
N LYS A 56 7.77 -1.53 -2.47
CA LYS A 56 9.07 -0.83 -2.35
C LYS A 56 10.30 -1.72 -2.29
N GLY A 57 10.14 -3.04 -2.40
CA GLY A 57 11.24 -4.00 -2.44
C GLY A 57 11.60 -4.60 -1.07
N ASP A 58 10.80 -4.39 -0.03
CA ASP A 58 11.02 -5.05 1.26
C ASP A 58 10.66 -6.54 1.16
N GLN A 59 11.70 -7.37 1.05
CA GLN A 59 11.54 -8.82 0.96
C GLN A 59 10.97 -9.43 2.25
N LYS A 60 11.20 -8.81 3.42
CA LYS A 60 10.63 -9.30 4.69
C LYS A 60 9.11 -9.17 4.70
N ALA A 61 8.58 -8.16 4.02
CA ALA A 61 7.13 -7.99 3.86
C ALA A 61 6.54 -9.10 2.98
N LEU A 62 7.24 -9.52 1.92
CA LEU A 62 6.83 -10.69 1.13
C LEU A 62 6.88 -11.97 1.97
N ASP A 63 7.95 -12.18 2.73
CA ASP A 63 8.09 -13.37 3.59
C ASP A 63 6.95 -13.42 4.64
N TRP A 64 6.57 -12.27 5.20
CA TRP A 64 5.43 -12.17 6.11
C TRP A 64 4.11 -12.51 5.42
N LEU A 65 3.86 -11.99 4.22
CA LEU A 65 2.65 -12.32 3.43
C LEU A 65 2.59 -13.81 3.09
N GLN A 66 3.73 -14.43 2.74
CA GLN A 66 3.82 -15.86 2.45
C GLN A 66 3.53 -16.71 3.69
N LYS A 67 4.15 -16.37 4.83
CA LYS A 67 3.94 -17.07 6.11
C LYS A 67 2.48 -17.05 6.55
N ASN A 68 1.79 -15.94 6.29
CA ASN A 68 0.36 -15.78 6.59
C ASN A 68 -0.58 -16.29 5.47
N LYS A 69 -0.04 -16.92 4.42
CA LYS A 69 -0.81 -17.49 3.30
C LYS A 69 -1.65 -16.46 2.53
N LEU A 70 -1.18 -15.22 2.45
CA LEU A 70 -1.88 -14.09 1.83
C LEU A 70 -1.56 -13.94 0.33
N SER A 71 -1.77 -15.01 -0.43
CA SER A 71 -1.37 -15.07 -1.85
C SER A 71 -2.03 -14.00 -2.75
N HIS A 72 -3.27 -13.62 -2.45
CA HIS A 72 -3.98 -12.56 -3.19
C HIS A 72 -3.31 -11.18 -3.01
N PHE A 73 -2.84 -10.86 -1.79
CA PHE A 73 -2.11 -9.62 -1.53
C PHE A 73 -0.73 -9.61 -2.18
N ILE A 74 -0.04 -10.75 -2.24
CA ILE A 74 1.21 -10.89 -3.00
C ILE A 74 0.96 -10.60 -4.48
N ARG A 75 -0.08 -11.19 -5.08
CA ARG A 75 -0.46 -10.94 -6.47
C ARG A 75 -0.80 -9.47 -6.70
N LEU A 76 -1.54 -8.84 -5.77
CA LEU A 76 -1.85 -7.41 -5.82
C LEU A 76 -0.57 -6.57 -5.84
N ALA A 77 0.38 -6.83 -4.96
CA ALA A 77 1.66 -6.11 -4.91
C ALA A 77 2.43 -6.20 -6.24
N TYR A 78 2.47 -7.39 -6.85
CA TYR A 78 3.08 -7.56 -8.17
C TYR A 78 2.34 -6.78 -9.26
N CYS A 79 1.00 -6.76 -9.25
CA CYS A 79 0.22 -5.96 -10.19
C CYS A 79 0.52 -4.46 -10.04
N ILE A 80 0.61 -3.96 -8.81
CA ILE A 80 0.95 -2.56 -8.51
C ILE A 80 2.36 -2.24 -9.01
N LYS A 81 3.36 -3.07 -8.70
CA LYS A 81 4.74 -2.91 -9.19
C LYS A 81 4.85 -2.82 -10.72
N ARG A 82 3.93 -3.44 -11.47
CA ARG A 82 3.93 -3.41 -12.94
C ARG A 82 3.35 -2.13 -13.54
N VAL A 83 2.60 -1.35 -12.77
CA VAL A 83 1.92 -0.13 -13.24
C VAL A 83 2.53 1.16 -12.70
N LEU A 84 3.45 1.04 -11.73
CA LEU A 84 4.35 2.09 -11.26
C LEU A 84 5.63 2.08 -12.10
#